data_AF-H7FVJ7-F1
#
_entry.id   AF-H7FVJ7-F1
#
_cell.length_a   1.000
_cell.length_b   1.000
_cell.length_c   1.000
_cell.angle_alpha   90.00
_cell.angle_beta   90.00
_cell.angle_gamma   90.00
#
_symmetry.space_group_name_H-M   'P 1'
#
loop_
_entity.id
_entity.type
_entity.pdbx_description
1 polymer ?
#
loop_
_entity_poly.entity_id
_entity_poly.type
_entity_poly.pdbx_seq_one_letter_code
_entity_poly.pdbx_strand_id
1 'polypeptide(L)'
;MKTKRKISLCLLCLLLVSSPARPAKAVVALPIVGVITAAIKKVILAIDLRIQRLQNKTIWLQNAHKKLENTLSKLKLDDISQWTQKQKDLYKNYYEELMKVKSIISYYQRIRDITQKQVRLVNEYERAWDLIRQDPHFNVTELEYMHKVYSGILNESLNNIDQIFLILDSFTIQMSDAKRLEIINTAADQIDANYDDLRLFNRQNRQLSLQRAKTKHDADAIKKFYGIPN
;
A
#
# COMPACT_ATOMS: atom_id res chain seq x y z
N MET A 1 -51.45 -53.58 63.87
CA MET A 1 -50.33 -53.63 64.84
C MET A 1 -49.15 -52.84 64.26
N LYS A 2 -48.89 -51.58 64.60
CA LYS A 2 -47.95 -51.17 65.67
C LYS A 2 -48.04 -49.65 65.94
N THR A 3 -49.21 -49.04 65.72
CA THR A 3 -49.49 -47.60 65.94
C THR A 3 -49.69 -47.21 67.43
N LYS A 4 -49.37 -48.08 68.40
CA LYS A 4 -49.73 -47.86 69.82
C LYS A 4 -48.57 -47.90 70.84
N ARG A 5 -47.30 -48.08 70.44
CA ARG A 5 -46.23 -48.42 71.41
C ARG A 5 -45.13 -47.37 71.64
N LYS A 6 -44.98 -46.33 70.81
CA LYS A 6 -43.96 -45.29 71.04
C LYS A 6 -44.48 -43.87 71.24
N ILE A 7 -45.77 -43.64 70.96
CA ILE A 7 -46.45 -42.35 71.17
C ILE A 7 -47.17 -42.31 72.53
N SER A 8 -47.28 -43.46 73.23
CA SER A 8 -47.95 -43.59 74.54
C SER A 8 -46.99 -43.81 75.72
N LEU A 9 -45.74 -44.23 75.46
CA LEU A 9 -44.72 -44.33 76.50
C LEU A 9 -44.01 -42.98 76.59
N CYS A 10 -44.11 -42.31 77.74
CA CYS A 10 -43.54 -41.00 78.06
C CYS A 10 -44.37 -39.74 77.70
N LEU A 11 -45.65 -39.89 77.33
CA LEU A 11 -46.68 -38.95 77.81
C LEU A 11 -46.99 -39.20 79.31
N LEU A 12 -46.47 -40.31 79.86
CA LEU A 12 -46.57 -40.74 81.26
C LEU A 12 -45.49 -40.14 82.19
N CYS A 13 -44.50 -39.43 81.67
CA CYS A 13 -43.50 -38.72 82.50
C CYS A 13 -43.89 -37.25 82.77
N LEU A 14 -45.10 -36.85 82.38
CA LEU A 14 -45.63 -35.51 82.58
C LEU A 14 -46.41 -35.32 83.90
N LEU A 15 -46.39 -36.28 84.83
CA LEU A 15 -47.23 -36.25 86.05
C LEU A 15 -46.48 -36.57 87.36
N LEU A 16 -45.23 -36.11 87.49
CA LEU A 16 -44.61 -35.93 88.82
C LEU A 16 -44.17 -34.47 88.99
N VAL A 17 -45.15 -33.57 88.87
CA VAL A 17 -45.09 -32.22 89.45
C VAL A 17 -45.60 -32.32 90.88
N SER A 18 -44.75 -31.99 91.85
CA SER A 18 -45.05 -31.13 93.03
C SER A 18 -44.00 -31.38 94.14
N SER A 19 -42.94 -30.56 94.24
CA SER A 19 -42.84 -29.34 95.08
C SER A 19 -42.16 -29.62 96.44
N PRO A 20 -41.52 -28.67 97.17
CA PRO A 20 -41.22 -27.26 96.88
C PRO A 20 -39.74 -26.84 97.15
N ALA A 21 -39.46 -25.56 96.87
CA ALA A 21 -38.18 -24.85 97.03
C ALA A 21 -37.67 -24.70 98.48
N ARG A 22 -36.33 -24.60 98.66
CA ARG A 22 -35.67 -23.76 99.68
C ARG A 22 -34.28 -23.27 99.22
N PRO A 23 -33.81 -22.11 99.72
CA PRO A 23 -32.89 -21.22 99.01
C PRO A 23 -31.42 -21.32 99.44
N ALA A 24 -30.57 -20.76 98.57
CA ALA A 24 -29.27 -20.11 98.78
C ALA A 24 -28.31 -20.63 99.87
N LYS A 25 -27.15 -21.12 99.42
CA LYS A 25 -25.87 -20.74 100.02
C LYS A 25 -24.98 -20.15 98.94
N ALA A 26 -24.79 -18.83 99.02
CA ALA A 26 -23.67 -18.14 98.41
C ALA A 26 -22.44 -18.24 99.32
N VAL A 27 -21.31 -17.82 98.75
CA VAL A 27 -19.96 -17.66 99.31
C VAL A 27 -19.16 -18.99 99.28
N VAL A 28 -18.03 -19.11 98.57
CA VAL A 28 -16.87 -18.22 98.54
C VAL A 28 -16.17 -18.23 97.16
N ALA A 29 -15.60 -17.08 96.81
CA ALA A 29 -14.81 -16.75 95.64
C ALA A 29 -13.66 -17.73 95.29
N LEU A 30 -13.52 -18.00 93.99
CA LEU A 30 -12.22 -18.16 93.33
C LEU A 30 -12.12 -17.14 92.17
N PRO A 31 -11.23 -16.13 92.26
CA PRO A 31 -11.17 -15.01 91.33
C PRO A 31 -10.31 -15.34 90.10
N ILE A 32 -10.72 -16.32 89.27
CA ILE A 32 -9.95 -16.71 88.07
C ILE A 32 -10.80 -16.82 86.79
N VAL A 33 -12.13 -16.89 86.88
CA VAL A 33 -12.96 -17.21 85.69
C VAL A 33 -13.31 -16.00 84.80
N GLY A 34 -13.30 -14.76 85.32
CA GLY A 34 -13.63 -13.56 84.54
C GLY A 34 -12.49 -13.00 83.67
N VAL A 35 -11.24 -13.29 84.01
CA VAL A 35 -10.04 -12.80 83.29
C VAL A 35 -9.71 -13.69 82.09
N ILE A 36 -10.01 -14.99 82.18
CA ILE A 36 -9.68 -15.97 81.13
C ILE A 36 -10.53 -15.74 79.86
N THR A 37 -11.81 -15.42 79.99
CA THR A 37 -12.70 -15.21 78.82
C THR A 37 -12.38 -13.92 78.06
N ALA A 38 -12.03 -12.84 78.76
CA ALA A 38 -11.58 -11.58 78.14
C ALA A 38 -10.19 -11.72 77.49
N ALA A 39 -9.28 -12.48 78.10
CA ALA A 39 -7.96 -12.78 77.54
C ALA A 39 -8.07 -13.62 76.24
N ILE A 40 -8.89 -14.68 76.24
CA ILE A 40 -9.12 -15.52 75.06
C ILE A 40 -9.74 -14.71 73.90
N LYS A 41 -10.73 -13.85 74.19
CA LYS A 41 -11.35 -12.98 73.17
C LYS A 41 -10.33 -12.01 72.55
N LYS A 42 -9.43 -11.43 73.35
CA LYS A 42 -8.35 -10.56 72.85
C LYS A 42 -7.34 -11.33 71.97
N VAL A 43 -7.02 -12.58 72.32
CA VAL A 43 -6.11 -13.43 71.53
C VAL A 43 -6.73 -13.78 70.18
N ILE A 44 -7.99 -14.20 70.14
CA ILE A 44 -8.70 -14.53 68.88
C ILE A 44 -8.77 -13.31 67.97
N LEU A 45 -9.11 -12.13 68.51
CA LEU A 45 -9.17 -10.89 67.74
C LEU A 45 -7.78 -10.45 67.23
N ALA A 46 -6.72 -10.66 68.01
CA ALA A 46 -5.34 -10.38 67.58
C ALA A 46 -4.84 -11.34 66.49
N ILE A 47 -5.25 -12.62 66.55
CA ILE A 47 -4.97 -13.63 65.52
C ILE A 47 -5.74 -13.28 64.24
N ASP A 48 -7.03 -12.97 64.34
CA ASP A 48 -7.86 -12.56 63.22
C ASP A 48 -7.31 -11.29 62.55
N LEU A 49 -6.95 -10.26 63.32
CA LEU A 49 -6.29 -9.06 62.80
C LEU A 49 -4.95 -9.36 62.12
N ARG A 50 -4.17 -10.32 62.62
CA ARG A 50 -2.94 -10.78 61.95
C ARG A 50 -3.24 -11.50 60.64
N ILE A 51 -4.24 -12.37 60.62
CA ILE A 51 -4.69 -13.09 59.42
C ILE A 51 -5.18 -12.09 58.37
N GLN A 52 -5.99 -11.11 58.75
CA GLN A 52 -6.44 -10.03 57.87
C GLN A 52 -5.27 -9.20 57.32
N ARG A 53 -4.28 -8.85 58.15
CA ARG A 53 -3.08 -8.14 57.67
C ARG A 53 -2.28 -8.98 56.68
N LEU A 54 -2.16 -10.29 56.91
CA LEU A 54 -1.48 -11.19 55.98
C LEU A 54 -2.27 -11.32 54.67
N GLN A 55 -3.59 -11.52 54.72
CA GLN A 55 -4.46 -11.56 53.55
C GLN A 55 -4.44 -10.22 52.78
N ASN A 56 -4.48 -9.09 53.46
CA ASN A 56 -4.36 -7.78 52.81
C ASN A 56 -3.01 -7.62 52.12
N LYS A 57 -1.91 -8.11 52.71
CA LYS A 57 -0.60 -8.15 52.06
C LYS A 57 -0.58 -9.07 50.84
N THR A 58 -1.20 -10.26 50.90
CA THR A 58 -1.24 -11.18 49.74
C THR A 58 -2.14 -10.65 48.62
N ILE A 59 -3.30 -10.09 48.93
CA ILE A 59 -4.18 -9.43 47.96
C ILE A 59 -3.45 -8.24 47.31
N TRP A 60 -2.75 -7.43 48.10
CA TRP A 60 -1.95 -6.33 47.57
C TRP A 60 -0.85 -6.83 46.62
N LEU A 61 -0.11 -7.88 47.01
CA LEU A 61 0.92 -8.50 46.18
C LEU A 61 0.36 -9.08 44.88
N GLN A 62 -0.80 -9.74 44.92
CA GLN A 62 -1.48 -10.27 43.73
C GLN A 62 -1.94 -9.15 42.80
N ASN A 63 -2.51 -8.07 43.33
CA ASN A 63 -2.91 -6.89 42.55
C ASN A 63 -1.69 -6.18 41.95
N ALA A 64 -0.58 -6.08 42.70
CA ALA A 64 0.68 -5.55 42.19
C ALA A 64 1.25 -6.42 41.06
N HIS A 65 1.21 -7.75 41.20
CA HIS A 65 1.61 -8.69 40.16
C HIS A 65 0.74 -8.57 38.90
N LYS A 66 -0.58 -8.56 39.06
CA LYS A 66 -1.53 -8.40 37.95
C LYS A 66 -1.35 -7.05 37.24
N LYS A 67 -1.04 -5.98 37.98
CA LYS A 67 -0.74 -4.66 37.40
C LYS A 67 0.58 -4.70 36.61
N LEU A 68 1.62 -5.33 37.16
CA LEU A 68 2.90 -5.53 36.46
C LEU A 68 2.73 -6.35 35.18
N GLU A 69 2.02 -7.46 35.25
CA GLU A 69 1.72 -8.32 34.11
C GLU A 69 0.95 -7.56 33.03
N ASN A 70 -0.07 -6.79 33.42
CA ASN A 70 -0.80 -5.93 32.49
C ASN A 70 0.10 -4.85 31.87
N THR A 71 0.99 -4.21 32.64
CA THR A 71 1.93 -3.22 32.09
C THR A 71 2.96 -3.86 31.17
N LEU A 72 3.51 -5.02 31.51
CA LEU A 72 4.46 -5.75 30.68
C LEU A 72 3.79 -6.25 29.40
N SER A 73 2.55 -6.73 29.49
CA SER A 73 1.78 -7.18 28.34
C SER A 73 1.47 -6.01 27.41
N LYS A 74 1.07 -4.85 27.95
CA LYS A 74 0.90 -3.61 27.17
C LYS A 74 2.19 -3.17 26.50
N LEU A 75 3.30 -3.09 27.23
CA LEU A 75 4.61 -2.73 26.66
C LEU A 75 5.03 -3.69 25.55
N LYS A 76 4.89 -5.00 25.74
CA LYS A 76 5.16 -6.00 24.69
C LYS A 76 4.28 -5.82 23.46
N LEU A 77 2.99 -5.55 23.65
CA LEU A 77 2.06 -5.30 22.54
C LEU A 77 2.41 -4.00 21.81
N ASP A 78 2.80 -2.96 22.53
CA ASP A 78 3.25 -1.69 21.96
C ASP A 78 4.55 -1.88 21.16
N ASP A 79 5.50 -2.64 21.68
CA ASP A 79 6.76 -2.98 20.99
C ASP A 79 6.50 -3.80 19.71
N ILE A 80 5.63 -4.82 19.78
CA ILE A 80 5.24 -5.63 18.61
C ILE A 80 4.52 -4.76 17.59
N SER A 81 3.63 -3.87 18.03
CA SER A 81 2.91 -2.93 17.17
C SER A 81 3.85 -1.97 16.47
N GLN A 82 4.78 -1.35 17.20
CA GLN A 82 5.80 -0.46 16.65
C GLN A 82 6.72 -1.20 15.67
N TRP A 83 7.15 -2.42 16.02
CA TRP A 83 7.97 -3.24 15.13
C TRP A 83 7.21 -3.61 13.86
N THR A 84 5.94 -4.01 13.97
CA THR A 84 5.07 -4.33 12.82
C THR A 84 4.88 -3.11 11.92
N GLN A 85 4.65 -1.94 12.51
CA GLN A 85 4.52 -0.69 11.78
C GLN A 85 5.82 -0.33 11.05
N LYS A 86 6.98 -0.43 11.74
CA LYS A 86 8.29 -0.21 11.13
C LYS A 86 8.55 -1.17 9.97
N GLN A 87 8.20 -2.46 10.11
CA GLN A 87 8.30 -3.43 9.02
C GLN A 87 7.41 -3.03 7.84
N LYS A 88 6.14 -2.68 8.10
CA LYS A 88 5.21 -2.23 7.07
C LYS A 88 5.74 -1.00 6.33
N ASP A 89 6.29 -0.02 7.04
CA ASP A 89 6.86 1.19 6.46
C ASP A 89 8.13 0.90 5.65
N LEU A 90 9.01 0.00 6.12
CA LEU A 90 10.17 -0.45 5.36
C LEU A 90 9.78 -1.16 4.06
N TYR A 91 8.84 -2.10 4.12
CA TYR A 91 8.35 -2.79 2.92
C TYR A 91 7.68 -1.83 1.97
N LYS A 92 6.85 -0.90 2.47
CA LYS A 92 6.21 0.14 1.66
C LYS A 92 7.27 0.97 0.93
N ASN A 93 8.26 1.49 1.64
CA ASN A 93 9.34 2.28 1.05
C ASN A 93 10.12 1.49 0.00
N TYR A 94 10.46 0.23 0.29
CA TYR A 94 11.15 -0.66 -0.66
C TYR A 94 10.35 -0.86 -1.95
N TYR A 95 9.05 -1.16 -1.84
CA TYR A 95 8.20 -1.33 -3.02
C TYR A 95 8.00 -0.02 -3.79
N GLU A 96 7.92 1.12 -3.10
CA GLU A 96 7.86 2.44 -3.75
C GLU A 96 9.14 2.75 -4.53
N GLU A 97 10.31 2.47 -3.97
CA GLU A 97 11.60 2.62 -4.66
C GLU A 97 11.72 1.69 -5.87
N LEU A 98 11.34 0.41 -5.72
CA LEU A 98 11.36 -0.55 -6.82
C LEU A 98 10.44 -0.11 -7.97
N MET A 99 9.26 0.42 -7.65
CA MET A 99 8.33 0.93 -8.65
C MET A 99 8.89 2.15 -9.39
N LYS A 100 9.59 3.07 -8.69
CA LYS A 100 10.28 4.22 -9.31
C LYS A 100 11.39 3.78 -10.26
N VAL A 101 12.22 2.82 -9.87
CA VAL A 101 13.29 2.30 -10.74
C VAL A 101 12.68 1.64 -11.99
N LYS A 102 11.63 0.84 -11.81
CA LYS A 102 10.92 0.20 -12.92
C LYS A 102 10.33 1.22 -13.89
N SER A 103 9.71 2.30 -13.39
CA SER A 103 9.14 3.35 -14.24
C SER A 103 10.22 4.07 -15.05
N ILE A 104 11.35 4.42 -14.44
CA ILE A 104 12.51 5.02 -15.12
C ILE A 104 13.02 4.13 -16.27
N ILE A 105 13.18 2.82 -16.03
CA ILE A 105 13.65 1.88 -17.07
C ILE A 105 12.65 1.84 -18.24
N SER A 106 11.35 1.79 -17.95
CA SER A 106 10.29 1.80 -18.95
C SER A 106 10.33 3.08 -19.80
N TYR A 107 10.54 4.25 -19.16
CA TYR A 107 10.69 5.52 -19.87
C TYR A 107 11.89 5.50 -20.80
N TYR A 108 13.05 5.04 -20.32
CA TYR A 108 14.26 4.96 -21.13
C TYR A 108 14.08 4.08 -22.37
N GLN A 109 13.43 2.92 -22.22
CA GLN A 109 13.11 2.04 -23.35
C GLN A 109 12.23 2.76 -24.37
N ARG A 110 11.16 3.42 -23.92
CA ARG A 110 10.23 4.15 -24.80
C ARG A 110 10.95 5.30 -25.53
N ILE A 111 11.78 6.06 -24.84
CA ILE A 111 12.56 7.15 -25.42
C ILE A 111 13.52 6.63 -26.48
N ARG A 112 14.23 5.53 -26.20
CA ARG A 112 15.11 4.90 -27.18
C ARG A 112 14.35 4.49 -28.45
N ASP A 113 13.16 3.92 -28.30
CA ASP A 113 12.34 3.52 -29.45
C ASP A 113 11.88 4.74 -30.28
N ILE A 114 11.56 5.86 -29.61
CA ILE A 114 11.25 7.15 -30.26
C ILE A 114 12.47 7.70 -31.00
N THR A 115 13.65 7.69 -30.38
CA THR A 115 14.89 8.13 -31.05
C THR A 115 15.18 7.29 -32.29
N GLN A 116 14.98 5.98 -32.23
CA GLN A 116 15.13 5.11 -33.40
C GLN A 116 14.11 5.45 -34.51
N LYS A 117 12.87 5.82 -34.16
CA LYS A 117 11.89 6.31 -35.13
C LYS A 117 12.32 7.63 -35.76
N GLN A 118 12.84 8.57 -34.98
CA GLN A 118 13.37 9.83 -35.49
C GLN A 118 14.49 9.60 -36.52
N VAL A 119 15.43 8.70 -36.23
CA VAL A 119 16.48 8.32 -37.18
C VAL A 119 15.89 7.74 -38.47
N ARG A 120 14.88 6.87 -38.37
CA ARG A 120 14.19 6.34 -39.56
C ARG A 120 13.49 7.44 -40.37
N LEU A 121 12.88 8.43 -39.71
CA LEU A 121 12.22 9.56 -40.35
C LEU A 121 13.22 10.39 -41.14
N VAL A 122 14.36 10.75 -40.54
CA VAL A 122 15.44 11.49 -41.23
C VAL A 122 15.99 10.70 -42.41
N ASN A 123 16.26 9.40 -42.23
CA ASN A 123 16.75 8.55 -43.32
C ASN A 123 15.74 8.40 -44.47
N GLU A 124 14.44 8.38 -44.17
CA GLU A 124 13.38 8.36 -45.20
C GLU A 124 13.32 9.69 -45.95
N TYR A 125 13.45 10.81 -45.25
CA TYR A 125 13.57 12.13 -45.85
C TYR A 125 14.77 12.21 -46.81
N GLU A 126 15.98 11.90 -46.33
CA GLU A 126 17.20 12.02 -47.12
C GLU A 126 17.12 11.20 -48.41
N ARG A 127 16.69 9.93 -48.29
CA ARG A 127 16.51 9.04 -49.44
C ARG A 127 15.48 9.57 -50.43
N ALA A 128 14.35 10.07 -49.95
CA ALA A 128 13.30 10.59 -50.83
C ALA A 128 13.72 11.90 -51.51
N TRP A 129 14.37 12.79 -50.77
CA TRP A 129 14.85 14.07 -51.28
C TRP A 129 15.93 13.90 -52.35
N ASP A 130 16.86 12.96 -52.15
CA ASP A 130 17.89 12.65 -53.13
C ASP A 130 17.30 12.18 -54.46
N LEU A 131 16.25 11.35 -54.42
CA LEU A 131 15.54 10.89 -55.61
C LEU A 131 14.76 12.03 -56.29
N ILE A 132 13.99 12.78 -55.51
CA ILE A 132 13.13 13.86 -56.03
C ILE A 132 13.96 14.97 -56.69
N ARG A 133 15.11 15.34 -56.12
CA ARG A 133 15.99 16.37 -56.71
C ARG A 133 16.58 15.95 -58.06
N GLN A 134 16.73 14.65 -58.29
CA GLN A 134 17.25 14.09 -59.54
C GLN A 134 16.15 13.84 -60.57
N ASP A 135 14.88 13.96 -60.19
CA ASP A 135 13.76 13.69 -61.07
C ASP A 135 13.47 14.88 -62.00
N PRO A 136 13.61 14.72 -63.33
CA PRO A 136 13.38 15.79 -64.29
C PRO A 136 11.91 16.21 -64.42
N HIS A 137 10.97 15.48 -63.79
CA HIS A 137 9.54 15.79 -63.84
C HIS A 137 9.11 16.91 -62.89
N PHE A 138 10.02 17.41 -62.04
CA PHE A 138 9.76 18.52 -61.13
C PHE A 138 10.51 19.77 -61.53
N ASN A 139 9.84 20.92 -61.43
CA ASN A 139 10.47 22.22 -61.62
C ASN A 139 11.03 22.78 -60.30
N VAL A 140 11.85 23.83 -60.39
CA VAL A 140 12.52 24.44 -59.22
C VAL A 140 11.53 24.90 -58.15
N THR A 141 10.42 25.53 -58.54
CA THR A 141 9.40 26.02 -57.61
C THR A 141 8.69 24.87 -56.87
N GLU A 142 8.47 23.75 -57.54
CA GLU A 142 7.91 22.54 -56.91
C GLU A 142 8.91 21.92 -55.94
N LEU A 143 10.19 21.86 -56.28
CA LEU A 143 11.24 21.39 -55.37
C LEU A 143 11.33 22.27 -54.12
N GLU A 144 11.24 23.59 -54.26
CA GLU A 144 11.19 24.54 -53.12
C GLU A 144 9.97 24.29 -52.22
N TYR A 145 8.80 24.05 -52.82
CA TYR A 145 7.59 23.70 -52.06
C TYR A 145 7.77 22.38 -51.30
N MET A 146 8.28 21.34 -51.96
CA MET A 146 8.55 20.05 -51.33
C MET A 146 9.56 20.18 -50.18
N HIS A 147 10.64 20.94 -50.38
CA HIS A 147 11.61 21.24 -49.33
C HIS A 147 10.95 21.89 -48.11
N LYS A 148 10.05 22.86 -48.33
CA LYS A 148 9.30 23.52 -47.25
C LYS A 148 8.42 22.52 -46.48
N VAL A 149 7.72 21.63 -47.18
CA VAL A 149 6.90 20.57 -46.54
C VAL A 149 7.76 19.63 -45.71
N TYR A 150 8.87 19.13 -46.27
CA TYR A 150 9.80 18.27 -45.54
C TYR A 150 10.38 18.95 -44.29
N SER A 151 10.81 20.20 -44.44
CA SER A 151 11.34 20.99 -43.32
C SER A 151 10.29 21.17 -42.22
N GLY A 152 9.03 21.39 -42.59
CA GLY A 152 7.91 21.47 -41.64
C GLY A 152 7.74 20.18 -40.84
N ILE A 153 7.66 19.03 -41.53
CA ILE A 153 7.49 17.72 -40.87
C ILE A 153 8.67 17.41 -39.95
N LEU A 154 9.90 17.66 -40.41
CA LEU A 154 11.11 17.45 -39.62
C LEU A 154 11.12 18.34 -38.37
N ASN A 155 10.77 19.61 -38.52
CA ASN A 155 10.73 20.57 -37.42
C ASN A 155 9.65 20.22 -36.39
N GLU A 156 8.45 19.82 -36.82
CA GLU A 156 7.43 19.32 -35.90
C GLU A 156 7.91 18.05 -35.17
N SER A 157 8.65 17.17 -35.85
CA SER A 157 9.20 15.97 -35.22
C SER A 157 10.24 16.31 -34.14
N LEU A 158 11.04 17.35 -34.37
CA LEU A 158 11.98 17.87 -33.37
C LEU A 158 11.24 18.50 -32.18
N ASN A 159 10.20 19.30 -32.42
CA ASN A 159 9.38 19.89 -31.35
C ASN A 159 8.79 18.80 -30.42
N ASN A 160 8.36 17.67 -30.97
CA ASN A 160 7.84 16.54 -30.20
C ASN A 160 8.93 15.89 -29.32
N ILE A 161 10.18 15.84 -29.80
CA ILE A 161 11.33 15.35 -29.02
C ILE A 161 11.71 16.33 -27.91
N ASP A 162 11.68 17.63 -28.18
CA ASP A 162 11.97 18.65 -27.16
C ASP A 162 11.00 18.58 -25.98
N GLN A 163 9.73 18.27 -26.24
CA GLN A 163 8.75 18.01 -25.17
C GLN A 163 9.16 16.83 -24.29
N ILE A 164 9.73 15.78 -24.86
CA ILE A 164 10.27 14.64 -24.10
C ILE A 164 11.46 15.06 -23.24
N PHE A 165 12.38 15.86 -23.78
CA PHE A 165 13.54 16.36 -23.01
C PHE A 165 13.14 17.23 -21.84
N LEU A 166 12.16 18.14 -22.00
CA LEU A 166 11.66 18.97 -20.91
C LEU A 166 11.12 18.14 -19.72
N ILE A 167 10.56 16.97 -19.99
CA ILE A 167 10.03 16.06 -18.96
C ILE A 167 11.15 15.30 -18.26
N LEU A 168 12.22 14.98 -18.98
CA LEU A 168 13.41 14.37 -18.41
C LEU A 168 14.16 15.37 -17.52
N ASP A 169 14.35 16.61 -17.96
CA ASP A 169 15.05 17.62 -17.17
C ASP A 169 14.22 18.05 -15.93
N SER A 170 12.89 17.99 -16.04
CA SER A 170 11.97 18.30 -14.94
C SER A 170 11.71 17.16 -13.97
N PHE A 171 12.73 16.35 -13.62
CA PHE A 171 12.67 15.55 -12.37
C PHE A 171 12.39 16.42 -11.12
N THR A 172 12.39 17.75 -11.27
CA THR A 172 11.99 18.77 -10.30
C THR A 172 10.48 19.07 -10.23
N ILE A 173 9.66 18.71 -11.22
CA ILE A 173 8.21 19.01 -11.22
C ILE A 173 7.44 17.86 -10.54
N GLN A 174 6.54 18.22 -9.61
CA GLN A 174 5.58 17.32 -8.95
C GLN A 174 4.53 16.78 -9.94
N MET A 175 4.93 15.94 -10.89
CA MET A 175 4.02 15.20 -11.77
C MET A 175 3.95 13.72 -11.34
N SER A 176 2.80 13.08 -11.53
CA SER A 176 2.68 11.64 -11.32
C SER A 176 3.38 10.86 -12.45
N ASP A 177 3.91 9.67 -12.13
CA ASP A 177 4.50 8.74 -13.11
C ASP A 177 3.54 8.44 -14.28
N ALA A 178 2.23 8.42 -14.02
CA ALA A 178 1.20 8.24 -15.03
C ALA A 178 1.15 9.44 -16.01
N LYS A 179 1.20 10.68 -15.50
CA LYS A 179 1.18 11.88 -16.34
C LYS A 179 2.44 11.99 -17.19
N ARG A 180 3.58 11.61 -16.61
CA ARG A 180 4.86 11.53 -17.33
C ARG A 180 4.79 10.55 -18.50
N LEU A 181 4.27 9.34 -18.25
CA LEU A 181 4.12 8.31 -19.27
C LEU A 181 3.16 8.75 -20.39
N GLU A 182 2.05 9.40 -20.01
CA GLU A 182 1.07 9.95 -20.96
C GLU A 182 1.74 10.89 -21.95
N ILE A 183 2.51 11.88 -21.47
CA ILE A 183 3.15 12.84 -22.36
C ILE A 183 4.20 12.18 -23.27
N ILE A 184 5.00 11.24 -22.74
CA ILE A 184 5.96 10.46 -23.56
C ILE A 184 5.22 9.69 -24.66
N ASN A 185 4.07 9.09 -24.34
CA ASN A 185 3.27 8.37 -25.33
C ASN A 185 2.67 9.31 -26.36
N THR A 186 2.12 10.45 -25.94
CA THR A 186 1.59 11.47 -26.87
C THR A 186 2.66 11.95 -27.84
N ALA A 187 3.86 12.27 -27.36
CA ALA A 187 4.97 12.66 -28.22
C ALA A 187 5.38 11.54 -29.19
N ALA A 188 5.36 10.28 -28.74
CA ALA A 188 5.63 9.13 -29.59
C ALA A 188 4.59 8.99 -30.72
N ASP A 189 3.31 9.16 -30.40
CA ASP A 189 2.21 9.06 -31.35
C ASP A 189 2.25 10.20 -32.38
N GLN A 190 2.67 11.40 -31.97
CA GLN A 190 2.90 12.53 -32.87
C GLN A 190 4.08 12.28 -33.83
N ILE A 191 5.17 11.68 -33.36
CA ILE A 191 6.30 11.31 -34.23
C ILE A 191 5.89 10.21 -35.23
N ASP A 192 5.01 9.29 -34.83
CA ASP A 192 4.43 8.30 -35.75
C ASP A 192 3.58 8.98 -36.84
N ALA A 193 2.73 9.95 -36.46
CA ALA A 193 1.96 10.73 -37.43
C ALA A 193 2.87 11.48 -38.42
N ASN A 194 3.94 12.13 -37.93
CA ASN A 194 4.89 12.83 -38.78
C ASN A 194 5.60 11.88 -39.77
N TYR A 195 5.94 10.67 -39.32
CA TYR A 195 6.53 9.65 -40.18
C TYR A 195 5.55 9.18 -41.27
N ASP A 196 4.28 8.98 -40.91
CA ASP A 196 3.24 8.58 -41.84
C ASP A 196 2.92 9.68 -42.86
N ASP A 197 2.87 10.94 -42.43
CA ASP A 197 2.70 12.11 -43.29
C ASP A 197 3.85 12.22 -44.29
N LEU A 198 5.09 12.02 -43.84
CA LEU A 198 6.26 12.00 -44.72
C LEU A 198 6.16 10.90 -45.77
N ARG A 199 5.78 9.68 -45.38
CA ARG A 199 5.62 8.56 -46.31
C ARG A 199 4.47 8.77 -47.28
N LEU A 200 3.37 9.36 -46.81
CA LEU A 200 2.24 9.75 -47.65
C LEU A 200 2.66 10.78 -48.69
N PHE A 201 3.38 11.82 -48.28
CA PHE A 201 3.90 12.84 -49.17
C PHE A 201 4.87 12.26 -50.21
N ASN A 202 5.80 11.39 -49.78
CA ASN A 202 6.70 10.67 -50.70
C ASN A 202 5.93 9.82 -51.72
N ARG A 203 4.85 9.15 -51.30
CA ARG A 203 3.99 8.37 -52.20
C ARG A 203 3.26 9.26 -53.19
N GLN A 204 2.75 10.41 -52.75
CA GLN A 204 2.08 11.39 -53.61
C GLN A 204 3.04 11.96 -54.67
N ASN A 205 4.27 12.32 -54.28
CA ASN A 205 5.28 12.84 -55.21
C ASN A 205 5.68 11.79 -56.25
N ARG A 206 5.90 10.53 -55.84
CA ARG A 206 6.18 9.42 -56.78
C ARG A 206 5.04 9.21 -57.77
N GLN A 207 3.79 9.26 -57.29
CA GLN A 207 2.62 9.11 -58.14
C GLN A 207 2.50 10.28 -59.11
N LEU A 208 2.76 11.51 -58.66
CA LEU A 208 2.74 12.71 -59.50
C LEU A 208 3.80 12.65 -60.59
N SER A 209 5.02 12.20 -60.28
CA SER A 209 6.08 11.96 -61.26
C SER A 209 5.63 10.93 -62.31
N LEU A 210 5.11 9.79 -61.85
CA LEU A 210 4.61 8.74 -62.76
C LEU A 210 3.45 9.22 -63.65
N GLN A 211 2.57 10.08 -63.14
CA GLN A 211 1.48 10.69 -63.92
C GLN A 211 1.97 11.69 -64.97
N ARG A 212 3.15 12.28 -64.77
CA ARG A 212 3.79 13.20 -65.72
C ARG A 212 4.56 12.49 -66.83
N ALA A 213 4.77 11.18 -66.69
CA ALA A 213 5.43 10.36 -67.71
C ALA A 213 4.68 10.46 -69.05
N LYS A 214 5.41 10.80 -70.12
CA LYS A 214 4.78 11.03 -71.44
C LYS A 214 4.68 9.77 -72.29
N THR A 215 5.48 8.76 -71.97
CA THR A 215 5.54 7.51 -72.74
C THR A 215 5.58 6.31 -71.82
N LYS A 216 5.26 5.12 -72.35
CA LYS A 216 5.39 3.87 -71.60
C LYS A 216 6.83 3.61 -71.14
N HIS A 217 7.82 3.92 -71.99
CA HIS A 217 9.24 3.76 -71.66
C HIS A 217 9.66 4.66 -70.49
N ASP A 218 9.19 5.91 -70.50
CA ASP A 218 9.40 6.89 -69.45
C ASP A 218 8.75 6.45 -68.12
N ALA A 219 7.50 5.98 -68.17
CA ALA A 219 6.82 5.41 -67.00
C ALA A 219 7.57 4.19 -66.42
N ASP A 220 8.09 3.29 -67.27
CA ASP A 220 8.88 2.14 -66.84
C ASP A 220 10.24 2.56 -66.24
N ALA A 221 10.85 3.65 -66.74
CA ALA A 221 12.07 4.22 -66.18
C ALA A 221 11.82 4.83 -64.79
N ILE A 222 10.73 5.60 -64.63
CA ILE A 222 10.31 6.17 -63.34
C ILE A 222 10.00 5.06 -62.32
N LYS A 223 9.28 4.00 -62.73
CA LYS A 223 9.01 2.85 -61.86
C LYS A 223 10.31 2.24 -61.33
N LYS A 224 11.31 2.02 -62.20
CA LYS A 224 12.62 1.50 -61.79
C LYS A 224 13.38 2.48 -60.89
N PHE A 225 13.37 3.77 -61.22
CA PHE A 225 14.06 4.82 -60.46
C PHE A 225 13.54 4.91 -59.02
N TYR A 226 12.22 4.84 -58.83
CA TYR A 226 11.58 4.89 -57.52
C TYR A 226 11.37 3.52 -56.84
N GLY A 227 11.82 2.43 -57.46
CA GLY A 227 11.64 1.07 -56.94
C GLY A 227 10.17 0.63 -56.83
N ILE A 228 9.30 1.13 -57.71
CA ILE A 228 7.88 0.75 -57.76
C ILE A 228 7.77 -0.62 -58.46
N PRO A 229 7.19 -1.65 -57.82
CA PRO A 229 6.98 -2.94 -58.47
C PRO A 229 6.05 -2.81 -59.69
N ASN A 230 6.30 -3.63 -60.71
CA ASN A 230 5.63 -3.54 -62.02
C ASN A 230 4.14 -3.83 -61.98
#